data_AF-A0A922Z895-F1
#
_entry.id   AF-A0A922Z895-F1
#
_cell.length_a   1.000
_cell.length_b   1.000
_cell.length_c   1.000
_cell.angle_alpha   90.00
_cell.angle_beta   90.00
_cell.angle_gamma   90.00
#
_symmetry.space_group_name_H-M   'P 1'
#
loop_
_entity.id
_entity.type
_entity.pdbx_description
1 polymer ?
#
loop_
_entity_poly.entity_id
_entity_poly.type
_entity_poly.pdbx_seq_one_letter_code
_entity_poly.pdbx_strand_id
1 'polypeptide(L)'
;MKLKSLLLGLIAAFVFVGCAAEPEAAAPTGEANSAAKVETGGSTSEPVAFKNKYGKLVCPMMGVEMKDESEAVGYVDHEGTRYFMCCDSCLKMGKNDSAKVAEKAAGM
;
A
#
# COMPACT_ATOMS: atom_id res chain seq x y z
N MET A 1 38.27 -23.50 1.99
CA MET A 1 38.40 -24.40 3.17
C MET A 1 38.48 -23.55 4.42
N LYS A 2 37.61 -23.83 5.41
CA LYS A 2 37.68 -23.54 6.85
C LYS A 2 37.83 -22.07 7.29
N LEU A 3 36.77 -21.37 7.69
CA LEU A 3 35.93 -21.57 8.90
C LEU A 3 36.73 -21.40 10.20
N LYS A 4 36.17 -20.54 11.08
CA LYS A 4 36.59 -20.15 12.45
C LYS A 4 37.49 -18.90 12.42
N SER A 5 37.27 -17.86 13.21
CA SER A 5 36.43 -17.73 14.40
C SER A 5 36.51 -16.26 14.85
N LEU A 6 35.60 -15.88 15.74
CA LEU A 6 35.73 -14.76 16.68
C LEU A 6 35.80 -13.34 16.07
N LEU A 7 34.65 -12.66 16.10
CA LEU A 7 34.53 -11.49 16.97
C LEU A 7 33.05 -11.23 17.27
N LEU A 8 32.56 -11.92 18.31
CA LEU A 8 31.46 -11.48 19.14
C LEU A 8 31.85 -10.10 19.70
N GLY A 9 31.41 -9.04 19.04
CA GLY A 9 31.53 -7.65 19.49
C GLY A 9 30.27 -7.24 20.23
N LEU A 10 30.34 -7.40 21.54
CA LEU A 10 29.37 -6.99 22.56
C LEU A 10 29.22 -5.45 22.54
N ILE A 11 28.16 -4.93 21.93
CA ILE A 11 27.72 -3.53 22.05
C ILE A 11 26.31 -3.60 22.64
N ALA A 12 26.24 -3.68 23.96
CA ALA A 12 26.04 -2.53 24.84
C ALA A 12 24.64 -1.95 24.65
N ALA A 13 23.79 -2.33 25.60
CA ALA A 13 22.42 -1.90 25.76
C ALA A 13 22.33 -0.37 25.75
N PHE A 14 21.61 0.18 24.77
CA PHE A 14 20.94 1.46 24.93
C PHE A 14 19.50 1.16 25.32
N VAL A 15 19.31 0.98 26.63
CA VAL A 15 18.01 1.10 27.28
C VAL A 15 17.66 2.59 27.22
N PHE A 16 16.93 3.00 26.18
CA PHE A 16 16.21 4.27 26.24
C PHE A 16 15.01 4.07 27.15
N VAL A 17 15.24 4.41 28.42
CA VAL A 17 14.22 4.65 29.43
C VAL A 17 13.31 5.78 28.93
N GLY A 18 12.05 5.42 28.67
CA GLY A 18 10.87 6.19 29.03
C GLY A 18 10.60 7.53 28.32
N CYS A 19 9.54 7.56 27.51
CA CYS A 19 8.49 8.54 27.72
C CYS A 19 7.13 7.99 27.26
N ALA A 20 6.38 7.49 28.27
CA ALA A 20 4.93 7.49 28.42
C ALA A 20 4.03 7.50 27.17
N ALA A 21 3.34 6.38 26.92
CA ALA A 21 1.91 6.22 27.24
C ALA A 21 1.33 5.07 26.42
N GLU A 22 1.10 3.94 27.08
CA GLU A 22 0.07 2.98 26.70
C GLU A 22 -1.29 3.69 26.81
N PRO A 23 -2.21 3.41 25.88
CA PRO A 23 -3.53 3.04 26.36
C PRO A 23 -4.01 1.75 25.72
N GLU A 24 -4.42 0.86 26.62
CA GLU A 24 -5.39 -0.19 26.44
C GLU A 24 -6.63 0.27 25.66
N ALA A 25 -7.18 -0.66 24.88
CA ALA A 25 -8.60 -0.86 24.63
C ALA A 25 -9.51 0.37 24.45
N ALA A 26 -9.87 0.64 23.19
CA ALA A 26 -11.23 1.04 22.85
C ALA A 26 -11.54 0.71 21.39
N ALA A 27 -12.55 -0.12 21.16
CA ALA A 27 -13.32 -0.02 19.92
C ALA A 27 -14.07 1.32 19.92
N PRO A 28 -14.09 2.06 18.80
CA PRO A 28 -15.19 2.94 18.51
C PRO A 28 -16.00 2.36 17.34
N THR A 29 -17.24 2.01 17.67
CA THR A 29 -18.36 1.97 16.75
C THR A 29 -18.49 3.29 15.99
N GLY A 30 -18.73 3.20 14.69
CA GLY A 30 -19.75 4.03 14.03
C GLY A 30 -19.36 5.44 13.56
N GLU A 31 -19.81 5.69 12.33
CA GLU A 31 -20.03 6.98 11.66
C GLU A 31 -18.89 7.98 11.41
N ALA A 32 -18.36 7.87 10.18
CA ALA A 32 -18.34 8.93 9.16
C ALA A 32 -18.62 10.37 9.63
N ASN A 33 -17.64 11.25 9.42
CA ASN A 33 -17.61 12.23 8.31
C ASN A 33 -16.60 13.33 8.67
N SER A 34 -15.54 13.47 7.88
CA SER A 34 -15.21 14.72 7.18
C SER A 34 -13.79 14.70 6.63
N ALA A 35 -13.71 14.98 5.33
CA ALA A 35 -12.66 15.78 4.70
C ALA A 35 -11.20 15.39 5.02
N ALA A 36 -10.76 14.22 4.55
CA ALA A 36 -9.34 13.95 4.37
C ALA A 36 -8.94 14.31 2.93
N LYS A 37 -8.44 15.53 2.78
CA LYS A 37 -7.61 16.03 1.68
C LYS A 37 -6.52 15.00 1.39
N VAL A 38 -6.63 14.21 0.31
CA VAL A 38 -5.52 13.35 -0.12
C VAL A 38 -4.55 14.18 -0.96
N GLU A 39 -3.68 14.85 -0.20
CA GLU A 39 -2.27 15.09 -0.44
C GLU A 39 -1.76 14.86 -1.86
N THR A 40 -1.71 15.97 -2.60
CA THR A 40 -0.64 16.23 -3.57
C THR A 40 0.72 16.18 -2.84
N GLY A 41 1.54 15.18 -3.16
CA GLY A 41 3.00 15.22 -3.00
C GLY A 41 3.59 14.61 -1.72
N GLY A 42 4.18 13.41 -1.84
CA GLY A 42 5.07 12.81 -0.86
C GLY A 42 6.15 11.99 -1.58
N SER A 43 7.21 12.66 -2.01
CA SER A 43 8.34 12.06 -2.72
C SER A 43 9.16 11.17 -1.78
N THR A 44 8.92 9.86 -1.78
CA THR A 44 9.89 8.84 -1.35
C THR A 44 9.58 7.51 -2.03
N SER A 45 10.10 7.29 -3.25
CA SER A 45 10.23 6.02 -4.01
C SER A 45 9.09 4.97 -4.06
N GLU A 46 7.94 5.21 -3.44
CA GLU A 46 6.87 4.24 -3.30
C GLU A 46 5.76 4.48 -4.35
N PRO A 47 5.20 3.41 -4.94
CA PRO A 47 4.16 3.56 -5.97
C PRO A 47 2.91 4.24 -5.42
N VAL A 48 2.40 5.24 -6.14
CA VAL A 48 1.18 5.98 -5.78
C VAL A 48 -0.04 5.20 -6.23
N ALA A 49 -1.04 5.04 -5.35
CA ALA A 49 -2.29 4.37 -5.71
C ALA A 49 -3.02 5.09 -6.85
N PHE A 50 -3.36 4.34 -7.91
CA PHE A 50 -4.20 4.80 -9.00
C PHE A 50 -5.60 5.13 -8.49
N LYS A 51 -6.12 6.29 -8.89
CA LYS A 51 -7.50 6.72 -8.67
C LYS A 51 -8.05 7.28 -9.97
N ASN A 52 -9.33 7.05 -10.23
CA ASN A 52 -10.01 7.63 -11.40
C ASN A 52 -10.13 9.16 -11.26
N LYS A 53 -10.66 9.83 -12.30
CA LYS A 53 -10.91 11.28 -12.30
C LYS A 53 -11.80 11.81 -11.16
N TYR A 54 -12.50 10.94 -10.43
CA TYR A 54 -13.34 11.30 -9.27
C TYR A 54 -12.63 11.04 -7.92
N GLY A 55 -11.34 10.70 -7.95
CA GLY A 55 -10.55 10.38 -6.78
C GLY A 55 -10.96 9.08 -6.09
N LYS A 56 -11.62 8.16 -6.79
CA LYS A 56 -12.05 6.85 -6.28
C LYS A 56 -11.02 5.79 -6.61
N LEU A 57 -10.81 4.85 -5.69
CA LEU A 57 -10.04 3.64 -5.95
C LEU A 57 -10.86 2.74 -6.88
N VAL A 58 -10.31 2.37 -8.03
CA VAL A 58 -11.05 1.59 -9.04
C VAL A 58 -10.16 0.51 -9.60
N CYS A 59 -10.72 -0.68 -9.81
CA CYS A 59 -10.07 -1.75 -10.55
C CYS A 59 -10.04 -1.37 -12.04
N PRO A 60 -8.87 -1.13 -12.64
CA PRO A 60 -8.77 -0.66 -14.02
C PRO A 60 -9.23 -1.72 -15.04
N MET A 61 -9.25 -2.99 -14.68
CA MET A 61 -9.68 -4.07 -15.59
C MET A 61 -11.20 -4.11 -15.76
N MET A 62 -11.94 -3.84 -14.69
CA MET A 62 -13.39 -4.06 -14.63
C MET A 62 -14.19 -2.78 -14.35
N GLY A 63 -13.55 -1.69 -13.95
CA GLY A 63 -14.21 -0.44 -13.56
C GLY A 63 -14.95 -0.52 -12.22
N VAL A 64 -14.69 -1.55 -11.41
CA VAL A 64 -15.30 -1.72 -10.09
C VAL A 64 -14.63 -0.77 -9.10
N GLU A 65 -15.43 0.10 -8.50
CA GLU A 65 -14.97 0.97 -7.41
C GLU A 65 -14.75 0.16 -6.14
N MET A 66 -13.69 0.49 -5.42
CA MET A 66 -13.34 -0.07 -4.12
C MET A 66 -13.35 1.06 -3.09
N LYS A 67 -13.83 0.77 -1.89
CA LYS A 67 -13.87 1.75 -0.80
C LYS A 67 -12.47 2.11 -0.32
N ASP A 68 -11.62 1.10 -0.20
CA ASP A 68 -10.22 1.22 0.22
C ASP A 68 -9.39 0.03 -0.30
N GLU A 69 -8.08 0.06 -0.02
CA GLU A 69 -7.10 -0.93 -0.50
C GLU A 69 -7.37 -2.34 0.05
N SER A 70 -8.11 -2.47 1.15
CA SER A 70 -8.42 -3.75 1.81
C SER A 70 -9.44 -4.58 1.03
N GLU A 71 -10.25 -3.94 0.18
CA GLU A 71 -11.21 -4.63 -0.70
C GLU A 71 -10.54 -5.26 -1.93
N ALA A 72 -9.29 -4.90 -2.20
CA ALA A 72 -8.53 -5.48 -3.29
C ALA A 72 -8.00 -6.86 -2.92
N VAL A 73 -7.99 -7.78 -3.89
CA VAL A 73 -7.30 -9.07 -3.72
C VAL A 73 -5.78 -8.94 -3.83
N GLY A 74 -5.30 -7.79 -4.32
CA GLY A 74 -3.90 -7.47 -4.51
C GLY A 74 -3.71 -6.32 -5.49
N TYR A 75 -2.46 -6.07 -5.85
CA TYR A 75 -2.09 -4.94 -6.70
C TYR A 75 -1.02 -5.30 -7.72
N VAL A 76 -0.88 -4.42 -8.71
CA VAL A 76 0.17 -4.42 -9.73
C VAL A 76 0.78 -3.03 -9.75
N ASP A 77 2.10 -2.94 -9.65
CA ASP A 77 2.83 -1.69 -9.75
C ASP A 77 3.37 -1.53 -11.19
N HIS A 78 3.15 -0.37 -11.80
CA HIS A 78 3.66 -0.01 -13.12
C HIS A 78 3.99 1.48 -13.17
N GLU A 79 5.21 1.82 -13.57
CA GLU A 79 5.68 3.21 -13.74
C GLU A 79 5.41 4.12 -12.50
N GLY A 80 5.66 3.59 -11.31
CA GLY A 80 5.45 4.34 -10.06
C GLY A 80 3.97 4.51 -9.66
N THR A 81 3.06 3.81 -10.34
CA THR A 81 1.63 3.78 -10.01
C THR A 81 1.21 2.38 -9.58
N ARG A 82 0.44 2.30 -8.49
CA ARG A 82 -0.13 1.06 -7.95
C ARG A 82 -1.58 0.89 -8.37
N TYR A 83 -1.87 -0.20 -9.05
CA TYR A 83 -3.21 -0.55 -9.52
C TYR A 83 -3.78 -1.69 -8.71
N PHE A 84 -4.84 -1.42 -7.94
CA PHE A 84 -5.54 -2.42 -7.15
C PHE A 84 -6.51 -3.26 -7.99
N MET A 85 -6.61 -4.54 -7.67
CA MET A 85 -7.38 -5.51 -8.43
C MET A 85 -8.52 -6.05 -7.58
N CYS A 86 -9.75 -6.01 -8.11
CA CYS A 86 -10.93 -6.51 -7.42
C CYS A 86 -11.10 -8.04 -7.52
N CYS A 87 -10.26 -8.74 -8.30
CA CYS A 87 -10.41 -10.17 -8.57
C CYS A 87 -9.09 -10.88 -8.86
N ASP A 88 -8.95 -12.16 -8.47
CA ASP A 88 -7.72 -12.94 -8.68
C ASP A 88 -7.34 -13.10 -10.14
N SER A 89 -8.33 -13.29 -11.01
CA SER A 89 -8.10 -13.40 -12.46
C SER A 89 -7.53 -12.10 -13.04
N CYS A 90 -8.03 -10.96 -12.55
CA CYS A 90 -7.59 -9.62 -12.91
C CYS A 90 -6.14 -9.41 -12.45
N LEU A 91 -5.82 -9.82 -11.22
CA LEU A 91 -4.48 -9.75 -10.65
C LEU A 91 -3.48 -10.61 -11.43
N LYS A 92 -3.84 -11.84 -11.77
CA LYS A 92 -3.00 -12.72 -12.59
C LYS A 92 -2.73 -12.12 -13.97
N MET A 93 -3.77 -11.57 -14.62
CA MET A 93 -3.62 -10.93 -15.92
C MET A 93 -2.72 -9.69 -15.82
N GLY A 94 -2.95 -8.83 -14.83
CA GLY A 94 -2.17 -7.61 -14.65
C GLY A 94 -0.71 -7.85 -14.26
N LYS A 95 -0.42 -8.93 -13.50
CA LYS A 95 0.98 -9.35 -13.25
C LYS A 95 1.70 -9.84 -14.50
N ASN A 96 0.96 -10.45 -15.44
CA ASN A 96 1.53 -10.89 -16.71
C ASN A 96 1.74 -9.74 -17.69
N ASP A 97 0.88 -8.73 -17.64
CA ASP A 97 0.94 -7.56 -18.52
C ASP A 97 0.50 -6.29 -17.77
N SER A 98 1.46 -5.67 -17.07
CA SER A 98 1.21 -4.48 -16.27
C SER A 98 1.03 -3.21 -17.11
N ALA A 99 1.57 -3.19 -18.34
CA ALA A 99 1.35 -2.10 -19.29
C ALA A 99 -0.12 -2.06 -19.74
N LYS A 100 -0.73 -3.23 -20.00
CA LYS A 100 -2.17 -3.32 -20.30
C LYS A 100 -3.05 -2.80 -19.17
N VAL A 101 -2.62 -2.98 -17.91
CA VAL A 101 -3.33 -2.42 -16.76
C VAL A 101 -3.30 -0.89 -16.79
N ALA A 102 -2.14 -0.30 -17.05
CA ALA A 102 -1.98 1.14 -17.17
C ALA A 102 -2.76 1.72 -18.37
N GLU A 103 -2.78 1.03 -19.51
CA GLU A 103 -3.59 1.42 -20.68
C GLU A 103 -5.08 1.49 -20.33
N LYS A 104 -5.60 0.46 -19.64
CA LYS A 104 -6.99 0.44 -19.20
C LYS A 104 -7.30 1.55 -18.18
N ALA A 105 -6.36 1.80 -17.27
CA ALA A 105 -6.48 2.85 -16.28
C ALA A 105 -6.49 4.26 -16.89
N ALA A 106 -5.70 4.49 -17.94
CA ALA A 106 -5.62 5.79 -18.62
C ALA A 106 -6.95 6.23 -19.27
N GLY A 107 -7.89 5.31 -19.49
CA GLY A 107 -9.20 5.58 -20.08
C GLY A 107 -10.32 5.92 -19.09
N MET A 108 -10.06 6.03 -17.79
CA MET A 108 -11.07 6.15 -16.71
C MET A 108 -11.20 7.55 -16.11
#